data_AF-A0A963H4I4-F1
#
_entry.id   AF-A0A963H4I4-F1
#
_cell.length_a   1.000
_cell.length_b   1.000
_cell.length_c   1.000
_cell.angle_alpha   90.00
_cell.angle_beta   90.00
_cell.angle_gamma   90.00
#
_symmetry.space_group_name_H-M   'P 1'
#
loop_
_entity.id
_entity.type
_entity.pdbx_description
1 polymer ?
#
loop_
_entity_poly.entity_id
_entity_poly.type
_entity_poly.pdbx_seq_one_letter_code
_entity_poly.pdbx_strand_id
1 'polypeptide(L)' 'QARMRQLEVEWGQLQLEQSTWAAHVRIEKIARQRLRMQPPTFEQILVIGGAP' A
#
# COMPACT_ATOMS: atom_id res chain seq x y z
N GLN A 1 -11.60 -31.84 6.28
CA GLN A 1 -10.49 -31.12 6.94
C GLN A 1 -9.30 -30.80 6.01
N ALA A 2 -8.96 -31.63 5.01
CA ALA A 2 -7.86 -31.33 4.08
C ALA A 2 -8.04 -30.02 3.28
N ARG A 3 -9.27 -29.71 2.84
CA ARG A 3 -9.58 -28.46 2.12
C ARG A 3 -9.31 -27.20 2.94
N MET A 4 -9.61 -27.24 4.24
CA MET A 4 -9.40 -26.10 5.14
C MET A 4 -7.91 -25.79 5.28
N ARG A 5 -7.09 -26.84 5.48
CA ARG A 5 -5.62 -26.70 5.51
C ARG A 5 -5.06 -26.19 4.19
N GLN A 6 -5.59 -26.64 3.06
CA GLN A 6 -5.16 -26.14 1.76
C GLN A 6 -5.43 -24.64 1.60
N LEU A 7 -6.61 -24.18 2.05
CA LEU A 7 -6.97 -22.76 2.02
C LEU A 7 -6.10 -21.93 2.97
N GLU A 8 -5.72 -22.46 4.14
CA GLU A 8 -4.79 -21.79 5.06
C GLU A 8 -3.40 -21.59 4.42
N VAL A 9 -2.89 -22.60 3.71
CA VAL A 9 -1.62 -22.51 2.99
C VAL A 9 -1.68 -21.47 1.87
N GLU A 10 -2.74 -21.53 1.05
CA GLU A 10 -2.94 -20.57 -0.05
C GLU A 10 -3.08 -19.14 0.49
N TRP A 11 -3.83 -18.96 1.58
CA TRP A 11 -3.95 -17.67 2.24
C TRP A 11 -2.60 -17.13 2.73
N GLY A 12 -1.78 -17.98 3.35
CA GLY A 12 -0.43 -17.58 3.77
C GLY A 12 0.46 -17.14 2.59
N GLN A 13 0.37 -17.84 1.45
CA GLN A 13 1.08 -17.46 0.23
C GLN A 13 0.61 -16.10 -0.30
N LEU A 14 -0.71 -15.90 -0.39
CA LEU A 14 -1.29 -14.63 -0.82
C LEU A 14 -0.90 -13.47 0.10
N GLN A 15 -0.80 -13.69 1.41
CA GLN A 15 -0.33 -12.67 2.35
C GLN A 15 1.13 -12.29 2.10
N LEU A 16 2.01 -13.25 1.83
CA LEU A 16 3.41 -12.98 1.49
C LEU A 16 3.53 -12.20 0.17
N GLU A 17 2.76 -12.60 -0.85
CA GLU A 17 2.68 -11.87 -2.10
C GLU A 17 2.19 -10.44 -1.85
N GLN A 18 1.08 -10.28 -1.15
CA GLN A 18 0.50 -8.97 -0.83
C GLN A 18 1.52 -8.07 -0.12
N SER A 19 2.29 -8.60 0.84
CA SER A 19 3.34 -7.83 1.52
C SER A 19 4.44 -7.34 0.57
N THR A 20 4.78 -8.16 -0.43
CA THR A 20 5.78 -7.81 -1.45
C THR A 20 5.23 -6.77 -2.43
N TRP A 21 3.98 -6.94 -2.89
CA TRP A 21 3.34 -6.00 -3.81
C TRP A 21 3.00 -4.66 -3.12
N ALA A 22 2.66 -4.68 -1.84
CA ALA A 22 2.34 -3.51 -1.03
C ALA A 22 3.57 -2.82 -0.40
N ALA A 23 4.79 -3.29 -0.70
CA ALA A 23 6.01 -2.66 -0.23
C ALA A 23 6.03 -1.17 -0.64
N HIS A 24 6.25 -0.28 0.33
CA HIS A 24 6.18 1.17 0.11
C HIS A 24 7.11 1.64 -1.03
N VAL A 25 8.30 1.04 -1.14
CA VAL A 25 9.24 1.31 -2.24
C VAL A 25 8.62 1.05 -3.62
N ARG A 26 7.84 -0.01 -3.76
CA ARG A 26 7.17 -0.36 -5.01
C ARG A 26 6.02 0.62 -5.32
N ILE A 27 5.21 0.95 -4.31
CA ILE A 27 4.13 1.95 -4.42
C ILE A 27 4.70 3.29 -4.88
N GLU A 28 5.76 3.75 -4.22
CA GLU A 28 6.43 5.03 -4.51
C GLU A 28 6.98 5.08 -5.95
N LYS A 29 7.61 3.99 -6.41
CA LYS A 29 8.11 3.88 -7.78
C LYS A 29 6.98 4.02 -8.80
N ILE A 30 5.84 3.36 -8.56
CA ILE A 30 4.67 3.43 -9.46
C ILE A 30 4.07 4.84 -9.45
N ALA A 31 3.89 5.43 -8.27
CA ALA A 31 3.35 6.79 -8.11
C ALA A 31 4.18 7.81 -8.90
N ARG A 32 5.51 7.77 -8.77
CA ARG A 32 6.40 8.67 -9.51
C ARG A 32 6.43 8.39 -11.01
N GLN A 33 6.55 7.13 -11.42
CA GLN A 33 6.83 6.80 -12.82
C GLN A 33 5.59 6.76 -13.70
N ARG A 34 4.45 6.27 -13.17
CA ARG A 34 3.22 6.11 -13.96
C ARG A 34 2.24 7.25 -13.76
N LEU A 35 2.12 7.74 -12.53
CA LEU A 35 1.17 8.79 -12.17
C LEU A 35 1.81 10.18 -12.15
N ARG A 36 3.14 10.25 -12.28
CA ARG A 36 3.92 11.50 -12.18
C ARG A 36 3.67 12.25 -10.87
N MET A 37 3.35 11.51 -9.81
CA MET A 37 3.14 12.08 -8.48
C MET A 37 4.47 12.58 -7.90
N GLN A 38 4.37 13.63 -7.11
CA GLN A 38 5.48 14.20 -6.35
C GLN A 38 4.99 14.50 -4.92
N PRO A 39 5.89 14.51 -3.93
CA PRO A 39 5.55 15.01 -2.60
C PRO A 39 5.05 16.46 -2.72
N PRO A 40 4.00 16.82 -1.96
CA PRO A 40 3.55 18.20 -1.93
C PRO A 40 4.63 19.10 -1.32
N THR A 41 4.74 20.32 -1.80
CA THR A 41 5.51 21.37 -1.11
C THR A 41 4.74 21.87 0.10
N PHE A 42 5.41 22.61 1.00
CA PHE A 42 4.75 23.14 2.20
C PHE A 42 3.54 24.02 1.87
N GLU A 43 3.61 24.79 0.79
CA GLU A 43 2.56 25.70 0.33
C GLU A 43 1.32 24.95 -0.20
N GLN A 44 1.47 23.68 -0.56
CA GLN A 44 0.39 22.82 -1.07
C GLN A 44 -0.34 22.05 0.04
N ILE A 45 0.14 22.14 1.29
CA ILE A 45 -0.45 21.42 2.43
C ILE A 45 -1.39 22.37 3.18
N LEU A 46 -2.69 22.05 3.15
CA LEU A 46 -3.69 22.69 3.99
C LEU A 46 -4.06 21.76 5.16
N VAL A 47 -3.69 22.14 6.38
CA VAL A 47 -4.11 21.43 7.58
C VAL A 47 -5.52 21.90 7.96
N ILE A 48 -6.49 20.99 7.94
CA ILE A 48 -7.85 21.30 8.39
C ILE A 48 -8.05 20.70 9.79
N GLY A 49 -8.09 21.58 10.79
CA GLY A 49 -8.43 21.29 12.18
C GLY A 49 -8.76 22.63 12.83
N GLY A 50 -10.03 22.92 13.13
CA GLY A 50 -10.75 22.41 14.29
C GLY A 50 -11.07 23.66 15.10
N ALA A 51 -12.30 24.17 14.97
CA ALA A 51 -12.75 25.30 15.80
C ALA A 51 -12.50 24.94 17.28
N PRO A 52 -12.15 25.93 18.13
CA PRO A 52 -11.76 25.68 19.52
C PRO A 52 -12.80 24.85 20.30
#